data_AF-A0A238H0T6-F1
#
_entry.id   AF-A0A238H0T6-F1
#
_cell.length_a   1.000
_cell.length_b   1.000
_cell.length_c   1.000
_cell.angle_alpha   90.00
_cell.angle_beta   90.00
_cell.angle_gamma   90.00
#
_symmetry.space_group_name_H-M   'P 1'
#
loop_
_entity.id
_entity.type
_entity.pdbx_description
1 polymer ?
#
loop_
_entity_poly.entity_id
_entity_poly.type
_entity_poly.pdbx_seq_one_letter_code
_entity_poly.pdbx_strand_id
1 'polypeptide(L)'
;MLAAIRQMAQLQIDTIHVVARSPYLVLFSRIGPYAPQWLDEHLAQAKLFEYWSHEACFLPIEDFGLMRHTMLNPVGMGWKYPADWHAQHRDEIDKLLAHVRINGPVRSADFMRNDGHTSSGWWNRKPEKKHLEVLFSLGRLMVAERRNFQRVYDVTERVLPSWDDARDLPPRDAVLPRLIDNTCRALGVVRADWIADYYRLPKRSYRDTLHALADAGDLLPATIEDWKEQAFVHRDLAPLVDAVSRDALRSTVTTLLSPFDPVVWDRRRASALFDFDYTIECYTPAHKRRYGYFCLPILHRGRLIGRIDAKAHRAQHIFELKSVHIEPGVRLGAGLLADVGRAVRKLADWHDTPVVKVGNAPKEIVRAFETR
;
A
#
# COMPACT_ATOMS: atom_id res chain seq x y z
N MET A 1 12.20 -8.80 -0.33
CA MET A 1 10.80 -8.32 -0.38
C MET A 1 10.17 -8.24 1.00
N LEU A 2 9.98 -9.36 1.71
CA LEU A 2 9.34 -9.39 3.03
C LEU A 2 9.92 -8.38 4.04
N ALA A 3 11.25 -8.23 4.08
CA ALA A 3 11.91 -7.23 4.92
C ALA A 3 11.44 -5.77 4.62
N ALA A 4 11.22 -5.44 3.35
CA ALA A 4 10.71 -4.11 2.96
C ALA A 4 9.26 -3.92 3.43
N ILE A 5 8.42 -4.96 3.36
CA ILE A 5 7.04 -4.90 3.86
C ILE A 5 7.03 -4.76 5.38
N ARG A 6 7.87 -5.50 6.10
CA ARG A 6 8.04 -5.38 7.56
C ARG A 6 8.51 -3.99 7.98
N GLN A 7 9.45 -3.41 7.24
CA GLN A 7 9.92 -2.05 7.50
C GLN A 7 8.83 -1.00 7.29
N MET A 8 7.98 -1.17 6.27
CA MET A 8 6.80 -0.33 6.04
C MET A 8 5.62 -0.73 6.94
N ALA A 9 5.70 -1.83 7.68
CA ALA A 9 4.64 -2.47 8.46
C ALA A 9 3.34 -2.85 7.70
N GLN A 10 3.09 -2.29 6.53
CA GLN A 10 1.95 -2.57 5.67
C GLN A 10 2.25 -2.20 4.22
N LEU A 11 1.59 -2.89 3.28
CA LEU A 11 1.68 -2.62 1.86
C LEU A 11 0.27 -2.55 1.26
N GLN A 12 -0.19 -1.34 0.91
CA GLN A 12 -1.53 -1.14 0.36
C GLN A 12 -1.72 -1.85 -0.98
N ILE A 13 -2.91 -2.43 -1.13
CA ILE A 13 -3.43 -3.09 -2.31
C ILE A 13 -4.36 -2.11 -3.02
N ASP A 14 -4.00 -1.77 -4.26
CA ASP A 14 -4.88 -1.07 -5.20
C ASP A 14 -5.01 -1.85 -6.50
N THR A 15 -6.18 -1.73 -7.15
CA THR A 15 -6.56 -2.55 -8.31
C THR A 15 -6.20 -1.93 -9.66
N ILE A 16 -5.87 -0.63 -9.71
CA ILE A 16 -5.55 0.08 -10.95
C ILE A 16 -4.24 -0.48 -11.52
N HIS A 17 -4.21 -0.82 -12.81
CA HIS A 17 -3.12 -1.57 -13.43
C HIS A 17 -2.56 -0.91 -14.71
N VAL A 18 -2.69 0.41 -14.86
CA VAL A 18 -2.25 1.15 -16.07
C VAL A 18 -0.74 1.02 -16.31
N VAL A 19 0.05 1.12 -15.24
CA VAL A 19 1.48 0.80 -15.25
C VAL A 19 1.67 -0.54 -14.54
N ALA A 20 1.44 -0.55 -13.23
CA ALA A 20 1.35 -1.73 -12.39
C ALA A 20 0.39 -1.45 -11.25
N ARG A 21 -0.15 -2.52 -10.63
CA ARG A 21 -0.90 -2.36 -9.39
C ARG A 21 0.01 -1.85 -8.28
N SER A 22 -0.54 -0.98 -7.43
CA SER A 22 0.24 -0.27 -6.41
C SER A 22 1.18 -1.15 -5.58
N PRO A 23 0.76 -2.30 -5.00
CA PRO A 23 1.63 -3.07 -4.12
C PRO A 23 2.93 -3.49 -4.83
N TYR A 24 2.83 -3.82 -6.12
CA TYR A 24 4.01 -4.22 -6.89
C TYR A 24 4.94 -3.04 -7.18
N LEU A 25 4.38 -1.87 -7.49
CA LEU A 25 5.14 -0.66 -7.81
C LEU A 25 5.82 -0.06 -6.57
N VAL A 26 5.14 -0.07 -5.41
CA VAL A 26 5.74 0.34 -4.14
C VAL A 26 6.95 -0.54 -3.86
N LEU A 27 6.83 -1.87 -3.96
CA LEU A 27 7.98 -2.78 -3.78
C LEU A 27 9.11 -2.50 -4.77
N PHE A 28 8.79 -2.34 -6.06
CA PHE A 28 9.79 -2.04 -7.10
C PHE A 28 10.66 -0.83 -6.74
N SER A 29 10.03 0.24 -6.23
CA SER A 29 10.75 1.45 -5.86
C SER A 29 11.71 1.29 -4.66
N ARG A 30 11.56 0.23 -3.85
CA ARG A 30 12.45 -0.10 -2.72
C ARG A 30 13.52 -1.12 -3.06
N ILE A 31 13.16 -2.17 -3.82
CA ILE A 31 14.05 -3.32 -4.04
C ILE A 31 14.54 -3.46 -5.48
N GLY A 32 14.13 -2.57 -6.39
CA GLY A 32 14.40 -2.69 -7.83
C GLY A 32 13.56 -3.76 -8.52
N PRO A 33 13.92 -4.19 -9.74
CA PRO A 33 13.28 -5.28 -10.46
C PRO A 33 13.28 -6.56 -9.65
N TYR A 34 12.14 -7.24 -9.65
CA TYR A 34 11.94 -8.54 -9.01
C TYR A 34 10.82 -9.28 -9.77
N ALA A 35 10.70 -10.59 -9.58
CA ALA A 35 9.58 -11.34 -10.15
C ALA A 35 8.29 -11.03 -9.36
N PRO A 36 7.24 -10.42 -9.96
CA PRO A 36 6.01 -10.07 -9.24
C PRO A 36 5.36 -11.22 -8.46
N GLN A 37 5.55 -12.45 -8.93
CA GLN A 37 5.07 -13.70 -8.34
C GLN A 37 5.54 -13.88 -6.90
N TRP A 38 6.71 -13.35 -6.52
CA TRP A 38 7.24 -13.48 -5.16
C TRP A 38 6.33 -12.87 -4.09
N LEU A 39 5.55 -11.82 -4.43
CA LEU A 39 4.57 -11.25 -3.50
C LEU A 39 3.41 -12.21 -3.26
N ASP A 40 2.89 -12.79 -4.35
CA ASP A 40 1.78 -13.74 -4.30
C ASP A 40 2.21 -15.04 -3.61
N GLU A 41 3.45 -15.50 -3.81
CA GLU A 41 4.06 -16.64 -3.11
C GLU A 41 4.20 -16.38 -1.60
N HIS A 42 4.61 -15.19 -1.18
CA HIS A 42 4.68 -14.85 0.24
C HIS A 42 3.32 -14.85 0.93
N LEU A 43 2.25 -14.44 0.22
CA LEU A 43 0.88 -14.59 0.69
C LEU A 43 0.50 -16.08 0.78
N ALA A 44 0.74 -16.86 -0.29
CA ALA A 44 0.42 -18.29 -0.35
C ALA A 44 1.15 -19.14 0.72
N GLN A 45 2.33 -18.70 1.14
CA GLN A 45 3.14 -19.32 2.20
C GLN A 45 2.75 -18.84 3.61
N ALA A 46 1.69 -18.04 3.75
CA ALA A 46 1.27 -17.41 5.01
C ALA A 46 2.40 -16.61 5.70
N LYS A 47 3.33 -16.03 4.92
CA LYS A 47 4.30 -15.04 5.44
C LYS A 47 3.72 -13.64 5.52
N LEU A 48 2.67 -13.42 4.73
CA LEU A 48 1.83 -12.22 4.72
C LEU A 48 0.37 -12.64 4.87
N PHE A 49 -0.46 -11.73 5.34
CA PHE A 49 -1.92 -11.86 5.25
C PHE A 49 -2.54 -10.58 4.68
N GLU A 50 -3.76 -10.69 4.18
CA GLU A 50 -4.54 -9.52 3.77
C GLU A 50 -5.53 -9.11 4.84
N TYR A 51 -5.57 -7.81 5.15
CA TYR A 51 -6.65 -7.24 5.95
C TYR A 51 -6.80 -5.73 5.74
N TRP A 52 -7.80 -5.16 6.40
CA TRP A 52 -8.03 -3.72 6.45
C TRP A 52 -7.08 -3.08 7.48
N SER A 53 -6.18 -2.21 7.00
CA SER A 53 -5.25 -1.39 7.78
C SER A 53 -5.41 0.08 7.33
N HIS A 54 -4.45 0.67 6.59
CA HIS A 54 -4.67 1.96 5.90
C HIS A 54 -5.88 1.86 4.95
N GLU A 55 -5.81 0.88 4.05
CA GLU A 55 -6.93 0.35 3.26
C GLU A 55 -6.77 -1.17 3.22
N ALA A 56 -7.16 -1.85 2.13
CA ALA A 56 -6.76 -3.24 1.96
C ALA A 56 -5.23 -3.30 1.85
N CYS A 57 -4.57 -4.05 2.72
CA CYS A 57 -3.10 -4.15 2.76
C CYS A 57 -2.66 -5.62 2.81
N PHE A 58 -1.47 -5.89 2.28
CA PHE A 58 -0.65 -7.00 2.73
C PHE A 58 0.05 -6.59 4.03
N LEU A 59 0.00 -7.45 5.04
CA LEU A 59 0.57 -7.24 6.37
C LEU A 59 1.49 -8.43 6.73
N PRO A 60 2.61 -8.21 7.45
CA PRO A 60 3.44 -9.31 7.97
C PRO A 60 2.61 -10.26 8.84
N ILE A 61 2.77 -11.58 8.68
CA ILE A 61 1.93 -12.54 9.42
C ILE A 61 2.06 -12.39 10.94
N GLU A 62 3.23 -11.99 11.43
CA GLU A 62 3.46 -11.71 12.85
C GLU A 62 2.58 -10.57 13.42
N ASP A 63 2.02 -9.71 12.56
CA ASP A 63 1.13 -8.62 12.96
C ASP A 63 -0.37 -9.03 12.96
N PHE A 64 -0.69 -10.30 12.69
CA PHE A 64 -2.07 -10.80 12.67
C PHE A 64 -2.83 -10.47 13.97
N GLY A 65 -2.19 -10.68 15.12
CA GLY A 65 -2.76 -10.38 16.43
C GLY A 65 -3.14 -8.91 16.63
N LEU A 66 -2.45 -7.98 15.96
CA LEU A 66 -2.75 -6.55 16.05
C LEU A 66 -4.07 -6.20 15.36
N MET A 67 -4.43 -6.94 14.30
CA MET A 67 -5.67 -6.75 13.56
C MET A 67 -6.82 -7.61 14.12
N ARG A 68 -6.51 -8.64 14.90
CA ARG A 68 -7.46 -9.67 15.34
C ARG A 68 -8.60 -9.12 16.20
N HIS A 69 -8.34 -8.13 17.07
CA HIS A 69 -9.39 -7.47 17.84
C HIS A 69 -10.46 -6.80 16.98
N THR A 70 -10.06 -6.24 15.82
CA THR A 70 -10.98 -5.66 14.84
C THR A 70 -11.77 -6.75 14.10
N MET A 71 -11.14 -7.89 13.79
CA MET A 71 -11.85 -9.03 13.21
C MET A 71 -12.94 -9.60 14.14
N LEU A 72 -12.62 -9.72 15.43
CA LEU A 72 -13.54 -10.23 16.45
C LEU A 72 -14.68 -9.24 16.77
N ASN A 73 -14.43 -7.94 16.59
CA ASN A 73 -15.42 -6.89 16.79
C ASN A 73 -15.30 -5.81 15.70
N PRO A 74 -15.87 -6.04 14.50
CA PRO A 74 -15.73 -5.16 13.34
C PRO A 74 -16.67 -3.93 13.37
N VAL A 75 -17.15 -3.55 14.57
CA VAL A 75 -17.99 -2.36 14.73
C VAL A 75 -17.22 -1.11 14.30
N GLY A 76 -17.88 -0.25 13.51
CA GLY A 76 -17.29 1.00 13.02
C GLY A 76 -16.43 0.86 11.76
N MET A 77 -16.29 -0.33 11.17
CA MET A 77 -15.57 -0.52 9.90
C MET A 77 -16.31 0.04 8.67
N GLY A 78 -17.55 0.53 8.83
CA GLY A 78 -18.35 1.10 7.74
C GLY A 78 -18.60 0.09 6.63
N TRP A 79 -18.45 0.51 5.37
CA TRP A 79 -18.68 -0.37 4.21
C TRP A 79 -17.75 -1.58 4.15
N LYS A 80 -16.60 -1.56 4.85
CA LYS A 80 -15.66 -2.67 4.90
C LYS A 80 -16.27 -3.89 5.58
N TYR A 81 -17.19 -3.70 6.53
CA TYR A 81 -17.99 -4.75 7.15
C TYR A 81 -19.49 -4.46 6.92
N PRO A 82 -20.12 -5.14 5.95
CA PRO A 82 -21.56 -4.98 5.65
C PRO A 82 -22.48 -5.51 6.77
N ALA A 83 -22.60 -4.79 7.89
CA ALA A 83 -23.31 -5.26 9.09
C ALA A 83 -24.79 -5.61 8.84
N ASP A 84 -25.53 -4.74 8.13
CA ASP A 84 -26.94 -4.97 7.79
C ASP A 84 -27.11 -6.22 6.92
N TRP A 85 -26.20 -6.41 5.97
CA TRP A 85 -26.19 -7.59 5.10
C TRP A 85 -25.89 -8.86 5.90
N HIS A 86 -24.93 -8.81 6.83
CA HIS A 86 -24.62 -9.93 7.71
C HIS A 86 -25.83 -10.30 8.58
N ALA A 87 -26.55 -9.32 9.13
CA ALA A 87 -27.75 -9.56 9.92
C ALA A 87 -28.87 -10.22 9.08
N GLN A 88 -29.06 -9.79 7.84
CA GLN A 88 -30.11 -10.29 6.94
C GLN A 88 -29.83 -11.69 6.39
N HIS A 89 -28.56 -12.04 6.15
CA HIS A 89 -28.17 -13.28 5.44
C HIS A 89 -27.34 -14.25 6.30
N ARG A 90 -27.49 -14.21 7.63
CA ARG A 90 -26.68 -15.01 8.57
C ARG A 90 -26.64 -16.50 8.21
N ASP A 91 -27.80 -17.11 7.97
CA ASP A 91 -27.89 -18.55 7.67
C ASP A 91 -27.16 -18.93 6.38
N GLU A 92 -27.21 -18.07 5.35
CA GLU A 92 -26.50 -18.29 4.09
C GLU A 92 -24.98 -18.12 4.25
N ILE A 93 -24.56 -17.14 5.05
CA ILE A 93 -23.16 -16.88 5.38
C ILE A 93 -22.56 -18.06 6.17
N ASP A 94 -23.30 -18.59 7.14
CA ASP A 94 -22.87 -19.75 7.92
C ASP A 94 -22.80 -21.02 7.05
N LYS A 95 -23.76 -21.21 6.13
CA LYS A 95 -23.70 -22.30 5.13
C LYS A 95 -22.49 -22.16 4.22
N LEU A 96 -22.16 -20.95 3.75
CA LEU A 96 -20.97 -20.71 2.94
C LEU A 96 -19.70 -21.04 3.73
N LEU A 97 -19.61 -20.60 4.98
CA LEU A 97 -18.45 -20.93 5.83
C LEU A 97 -18.29 -22.44 6.03
N ALA A 98 -19.39 -23.15 6.30
CA ALA A 98 -19.39 -24.62 6.41
C ALA A 98 -18.96 -25.29 5.10
N HIS A 99 -19.42 -24.76 3.95
CA HIS A 99 -19.01 -25.25 2.64
C HIS A 99 -17.49 -25.11 2.44
N VAL A 100 -16.88 -23.97 2.76
CA VAL A 100 -15.42 -23.77 2.64
C VAL A 100 -14.63 -24.71 3.57
N ARG A 101 -15.13 -24.93 4.79
CA ARG A 101 -14.52 -25.90 5.73
C ARG A 101 -14.44 -27.31 5.16
N ILE A 102 -15.52 -27.76 4.51
CA ILE A 102 -15.63 -29.12 3.97
C ILE A 102 -14.90 -29.26 2.63
N ASN A 103 -15.10 -28.30 1.72
CA ASN A 103 -14.74 -28.46 0.30
C ASN A 103 -13.43 -27.77 -0.10
N GLY A 104 -12.89 -26.90 0.76
CA GLY A 104 -11.64 -26.21 0.47
C GLY A 104 -11.80 -24.73 0.10
N PRO A 105 -10.70 -24.09 -0.32
CA PRO A 105 -10.68 -22.69 -0.69
C PRO A 105 -11.61 -22.35 -1.86
N VAL A 106 -12.18 -21.14 -1.85
CA VAL A 106 -13.11 -20.65 -2.88
C VAL A 106 -12.80 -19.23 -3.34
N ARG A 107 -13.17 -18.89 -4.57
CA ARG A 107 -13.16 -17.53 -5.13
C ARG A 107 -14.58 -17.06 -5.34
N SER A 108 -14.78 -15.74 -5.37
CA SER A 108 -16.06 -15.18 -5.80
C SER A 108 -16.48 -15.64 -7.22
N ALA A 109 -15.50 -15.96 -8.07
CA ALA A 109 -15.74 -16.44 -9.43
C ALA A 109 -16.32 -17.86 -9.50
N ASP A 110 -16.08 -18.70 -8.47
CA ASP A 110 -16.54 -20.09 -8.47
C ASP A 110 -18.07 -20.20 -8.28
N PHE A 111 -18.70 -19.10 -7.84
CA PHE A 111 -20.15 -18.96 -7.69
C PHE A 111 -20.83 -18.33 -8.92
N MET A 112 -20.06 -17.96 -9.97
CA MET A 112 -20.63 -17.44 -11.21
C MET A 112 -21.12 -18.60 -12.08
N ARG A 113 -22.44 -18.66 -12.33
CA ARG A 113 -23.01 -19.63 -13.29
C ARG A 113 -22.56 -19.29 -14.71
N ASN A 114 -21.88 -20.23 -15.37
CA ASN A 114 -21.96 -20.33 -16.81
C ASN A 114 -23.27 -21.08 -17.16
N ASP A 115 -23.86 -20.73 -18.31
CA ASP A 115 -24.94 -21.45 -18.99
C ASP A 115 -26.35 -21.51 -18.36
N GLY A 116 -27.35 -21.27 -19.21
CA GLY A 116 -28.76 -21.02 -18.91
C GLY A 116 -29.59 -22.20 -18.40
N HIS A 117 -29.00 -23.08 -17.60
CA HIS A 117 -29.74 -24.10 -16.87
C HIS A 117 -30.08 -23.60 -15.46
N THR A 118 -31.38 -23.38 -15.23
CA THR A 118 -31.95 -23.24 -13.89
C THR A 118 -31.85 -24.56 -13.16
N SER A 119 -30.71 -24.83 -12.53
CA SER A 119 -30.65 -25.80 -11.45
C SER A 119 -31.52 -25.25 -10.30
N SER A 120 -32.59 -25.98 -9.98
CA SER A 120 -33.50 -25.75 -8.86
C SER A 120 -32.79 -25.96 -7.51
N GLY A 121 -31.90 -25.05 -7.14
CA GLY A 121 -31.18 -25.08 -5.87
C GLY A 121 -30.61 -23.71 -5.53
N TRP A 122 -31.13 -23.15 -4.42
CA TRP A 122 -30.72 -22.04 -3.52
C TRP A 122 -29.91 -20.81 -4.02
N TRP A 123 -29.28 -20.83 -5.20
CA TRP A 123 -28.19 -19.92 -5.57
C TRP A 123 -28.51 -19.15 -6.85
N ASN A 124 -29.32 -18.10 -6.77
CA ASN A 124 -29.65 -17.24 -7.91
C ASN A 124 -29.00 -15.85 -7.74
N ARG A 125 -27.81 -15.66 -8.32
CA ARG A 125 -27.01 -14.43 -8.54
C ARG A 125 -26.86 -13.42 -7.36
N LYS A 126 -25.58 -13.22 -6.98
CA LYS A 126 -24.93 -12.03 -6.37
C LYS A 126 -24.79 -11.87 -4.83
N PRO A 127 -25.28 -12.75 -3.93
CA PRO A 127 -25.02 -12.57 -2.50
C PRO A 127 -23.61 -13.03 -2.07
N GLU A 128 -23.02 -14.00 -2.77
CA GLU A 128 -21.85 -14.76 -2.28
C GLU A 128 -20.60 -13.90 -2.15
N LYS A 129 -20.41 -12.91 -3.03
CA LYS A 129 -19.30 -11.95 -2.92
C LYS A 129 -19.39 -11.16 -1.60
N LYS A 130 -20.59 -10.69 -1.23
CA LYS A 130 -20.80 -9.97 0.04
C LYS A 130 -20.67 -10.91 1.23
N HIS A 131 -21.12 -12.17 1.09
CA HIS A 131 -20.93 -13.19 2.13
C HIS A 131 -19.43 -13.43 2.40
N LEU A 132 -18.63 -13.57 1.34
CA LEU A 132 -17.16 -13.67 1.45
C LEU A 132 -16.55 -12.41 2.09
N GLU A 133 -17.00 -11.21 1.71
CA GLU A 133 -16.54 -9.95 2.31
C GLU A 133 -16.87 -9.83 3.80
N VAL A 134 -18.06 -10.29 4.22
CA VAL A 134 -18.45 -10.39 5.64
C VAL A 134 -17.53 -11.35 6.38
N LEU A 135 -17.37 -12.58 5.88
CA LEU A 135 -16.55 -13.60 6.52
C LEU A 135 -15.07 -13.20 6.59
N PHE A 136 -14.57 -12.52 5.56
CA PHE A 136 -13.23 -11.94 5.54
C PHE A 136 -13.07 -10.86 6.62
N SER A 137 -14.04 -9.95 6.73
CA SER A 137 -14.00 -8.87 7.73
C SER A 137 -14.05 -9.39 9.16
N LEU A 138 -14.81 -10.45 9.40
CA LEU A 138 -14.88 -11.17 10.67
C LEU A 138 -13.64 -12.03 10.97
N GLY A 139 -12.67 -12.08 10.04
CA GLY A 139 -11.50 -12.97 10.15
C GLY A 139 -11.88 -14.44 10.30
N ARG A 140 -13.02 -14.86 9.71
CA ARG A 140 -13.43 -16.27 9.59
C ARG A 140 -12.90 -16.90 8.31
N LEU A 141 -12.69 -16.05 7.30
CA LEU A 141 -11.91 -16.38 6.11
C LEU A 141 -10.68 -15.49 6.04
N MET A 142 -9.57 -16.06 5.58
CA MET A 142 -8.38 -15.35 5.16
C MET A 142 -8.21 -15.49 3.64
N VAL A 143 -7.42 -14.63 3.03
CA VAL A 143 -6.98 -14.82 1.64
C VAL A 143 -5.79 -15.79 1.67
N ALA A 144 -6.01 -17.02 1.23
CA ALA A 144 -4.96 -18.04 1.17
C ALA A 144 -3.96 -17.74 0.06
N GLU A 145 -4.44 -17.27 -1.10
CA GLU A 145 -3.60 -16.88 -2.23
C GLU A 145 -4.35 -15.94 -3.18
N ARG A 146 -3.65 -15.46 -4.21
CA ARG A 146 -4.27 -14.74 -5.33
C ARG A 146 -4.07 -15.48 -6.63
N ARG A 147 -5.14 -15.62 -7.42
CA ARG A 147 -5.08 -16.13 -8.79
C ARG A 147 -5.55 -15.02 -9.73
N ASN A 148 -4.68 -14.54 -10.63
CA ASN A 148 -4.97 -13.40 -11.50
C ASN A 148 -5.50 -12.17 -10.73
N PHE A 149 -4.91 -11.90 -9.56
CA PHE A 149 -5.32 -10.84 -8.62
C PHE A 149 -6.73 -11.01 -8.01
N GLN A 150 -7.39 -12.14 -8.21
CA GLN A 150 -8.61 -12.52 -7.48
C GLN A 150 -8.23 -13.23 -6.19
N ARG A 151 -8.88 -12.86 -5.09
CA ARG A 151 -8.70 -13.52 -3.80
C ARG A 151 -9.24 -14.96 -3.85
N VAL A 152 -8.42 -15.90 -3.40
CA VAL A 152 -8.85 -17.25 -3.03
C VAL A 152 -8.97 -17.26 -1.51
N TYR A 153 -10.19 -17.41 -1.03
CA TYR A 153 -10.50 -17.42 0.40
C TYR A 153 -10.46 -18.83 0.95
N ASP A 154 -9.90 -18.98 2.14
CA ASP A 154 -10.01 -20.22 2.91
C ASP A 154 -10.23 -19.88 4.39
N VAL A 155 -10.63 -20.85 5.19
CA VAL A 155 -10.82 -20.67 6.63
C VAL A 155 -9.51 -20.32 7.33
N THR A 156 -9.61 -19.42 8.30
CA THR A 156 -8.48 -18.92 9.10
C THR A 156 -7.67 -20.08 9.69
N GLU A 157 -8.34 -21.11 10.21
CA GLU A 157 -7.69 -22.30 10.80
C GLU A 157 -6.89 -23.15 9.81
N ARG A 158 -7.12 -23.04 8.49
CA ARG A 158 -6.29 -23.72 7.48
C ARG A 158 -5.14 -22.86 6.97
N VAL A 159 -5.36 -21.54 6.89
CA VAL A 159 -4.32 -20.58 6.46
C VAL A 159 -3.28 -20.34 7.56
N LEU A 160 -3.72 -20.25 8.81
CA LEU A 160 -2.86 -20.00 9.96
C LEU A 160 -3.13 -21.04 11.08
N PRO A 161 -2.80 -22.32 10.86
CA PRO A 161 -3.20 -23.43 11.75
C PRO A 161 -2.57 -23.38 13.14
N SER A 162 -1.46 -22.66 13.30
CA SER A 162 -0.76 -22.53 14.58
C SER A 162 -1.35 -21.45 15.50
N TRP A 163 -2.26 -20.61 15.01
CA TRP A 163 -2.82 -19.50 15.77
C TRP A 163 -3.93 -19.95 16.72
N ASP A 164 -3.86 -19.51 17.97
CA ASP A 164 -4.88 -19.70 18.98
C ASP A 164 -5.20 -18.35 19.65
N ASP A 165 -6.43 -17.85 19.51
CA ASP A 165 -6.85 -16.59 20.13
C ASP A 165 -6.69 -16.61 21.66
N ALA A 166 -6.74 -17.76 22.34
CA ALA A 166 -6.57 -17.84 23.79
C ALA A 166 -5.09 -17.67 24.22
N ARG A 167 -4.14 -18.02 23.35
CA ARG A 167 -2.69 -17.99 23.63
C ARG A 167 -2.00 -16.79 22.98
N ASP A 168 -2.37 -16.45 21.76
CA ASP A 168 -1.61 -15.59 20.86
C ASP A 168 -2.22 -14.18 20.70
N LEU A 169 -3.48 -13.97 21.10
CA LEU A 169 -4.13 -12.65 21.03
C LEU A 169 -3.49 -11.69 22.05
N PRO A 170 -2.87 -10.58 21.61
CA PRO A 170 -2.31 -9.60 22.54
C PRO A 170 -3.41 -8.95 23.39
N PRO A 171 -3.10 -8.52 24.63
CA PRO A 171 -3.98 -7.68 25.43
C PRO A 171 -4.47 -6.46 24.61
N ARG A 172 -5.76 -6.12 24.76
CA ARG A 172 -6.42 -5.07 23.96
C ARG A 172 -5.71 -3.72 24.07
N ASP A 173 -5.22 -3.39 25.26
CA ASP A 173 -4.51 -2.15 25.59
C ASP A 173 -3.08 -2.11 25.03
N ALA A 174 -2.46 -3.26 24.74
CA ALA A 174 -1.14 -3.35 24.12
C ALA A 174 -1.14 -3.12 22.59
N VAL A 175 -2.29 -3.26 21.92
CA VAL A 175 -2.39 -3.15 20.45
C VAL A 175 -2.11 -1.73 19.96
N LEU A 176 -2.79 -0.73 20.52
CA LEU A 176 -2.64 0.65 20.05
C LEU A 176 -1.20 1.18 20.21
N PRO A 177 -0.52 0.99 21.37
CA PRO A 177 0.90 1.32 21.50
C PRO A 177 1.77 0.68 20.43
N ARG A 178 1.57 -0.60 20.12
CA ARG A 178 2.34 -1.29 19.06
C ARG A 178 2.07 -0.73 17.66
N LEU A 179 0.84 -0.35 17.34
CA LEU A 179 0.52 0.28 16.05
C LEU A 179 1.17 1.67 15.92
N ILE A 180 1.21 2.44 17.01
CA ILE A 180 1.90 3.73 17.05
C ILE A 180 3.41 3.53 16.90
N ASP A 181 4.00 2.58 17.61
CA ASP A 181 5.41 2.19 17.50
C ASP A 181 5.79 1.82 16.04
N ASN A 182 5.03 0.92 15.42
CA ASN A 182 5.20 0.56 14.01
C ASN A 182 5.07 1.78 13.07
N THR A 183 4.13 2.68 13.35
CA THR A 183 3.94 3.93 12.58
C THR A 183 5.16 4.83 12.70
N CYS A 184 5.66 5.06 13.91
CA CYS A 184 6.85 5.88 14.16
C CYS A 184 8.08 5.32 13.44
N ARG A 185 8.29 3.99 13.52
CA ARG A 185 9.40 3.33 12.82
C ARG A 185 9.29 3.44 11.31
N ALA A 186 8.10 3.25 10.75
CA ALA A 186 7.89 3.23 9.30
C ALA A 186 7.95 4.62 8.65
N LEU A 187 7.45 5.66 9.34
CA LEU A 187 7.43 7.03 8.82
C LEU A 187 8.75 7.78 8.99
N GLY A 188 9.63 7.32 9.89
CA GLY A 188 10.90 7.97 10.18
C GLY A 188 10.72 9.19 11.08
N VAL A 189 10.57 10.37 10.47
CA VAL A 189 10.19 11.60 11.17
C VAL A 189 8.68 11.66 11.28
N VAL A 190 8.16 11.83 12.49
CA VAL A 190 6.72 11.87 12.77
C VAL A 190 6.28 13.09 13.56
N ARG A 191 5.07 13.56 13.24
CA ARG A 191 4.31 14.52 14.02
C ARG A 191 3.05 13.85 14.57
N ALA A 192 2.53 14.36 15.67
CA ALA A 192 1.34 13.83 16.33
C ALA A 192 0.10 13.76 15.42
N ASP A 193 -0.03 14.68 14.46
CA ASP A 193 -1.14 14.76 13.51
C ASP A 193 -1.04 13.76 12.35
N TRP A 194 0.07 13.05 12.19
CA TRP A 194 0.27 12.04 11.14
C TRP A 194 -0.01 10.60 11.61
N ILE A 195 -0.01 10.38 12.92
CA ILE A 195 -0.14 9.04 13.52
C ILE A 195 -1.45 8.35 13.12
N ALA A 196 -2.55 9.12 13.10
CA ALA A 196 -3.87 8.55 12.84
C ALA A 196 -4.00 7.94 11.44
N ASP A 197 -3.35 8.53 10.44
CA ASP A 197 -3.57 8.19 9.04
C ASP A 197 -3.00 6.80 8.68
N TYR A 198 -1.84 6.45 9.25
CA TYR A 198 -1.09 5.26 8.85
C TYR A 198 -1.90 3.97 8.98
N TYR A 199 -2.50 3.71 10.15
CA TYR A 199 -3.36 2.53 10.39
C TYR A 199 -4.87 2.86 10.38
N ARG A 200 -5.28 4.04 9.89
CA ARG A 200 -6.65 4.59 10.05
C ARG A 200 -7.16 4.54 11.50
N LEU A 201 -6.29 4.91 12.44
CA LEU A 201 -6.66 5.02 13.85
C LEU A 201 -7.68 6.16 14.05
N PRO A 202 -8.39 6.20 15.19
CA PRO A 202 -9.29 7.31 15.51
C PRO A 202 -8.61 8.67 15.33
N LYS A 203 -9.32 9.60 14.67
CA LYS A 203 -8.84 10.96 14.42
C LYS A 203 -8.87 11.77 15.71
N ARG A 204 -7.76 11.76 16.43
CA ARG A 204 -7.51 12.55 17.65
C ARG A 204 -6.03 12.93 17.71
N SER A 205 -5.68 13.81 18.64
CA SER A 205 -4.27 14.09 18.91
C SER A 205 -3.60 12.88 19.58
N TYR A 206 -2.41 12.54 19.11
CA TYR A 206 -1.52 11.54 19.72
C TYR A 206 -0.33 12.19 20.42
N ARG A 207 -0.38 13.50 20.67
CA ARG A 207 0.73 14.28 21.22
C ARG A 207 1.24 13.71 22.54
N ASP A 208 0.36 13.51 23.51
CA ASP A 208 0.76 13.03 24.83
C ASP A 208 1.30 11.59 24.76
N THR A 209 0.79 10.77 23.84
CA THR A 209 1.33 9.44 23.57
C THR A 209 2.76 9.50 23.03
N LEU A 210 3.05 10.39 22.09
CA LEU A 210 4.42 10.54 21.56
C LEU A 210 5.38 11.09 22.62
N HIS A 211 4.94 12.02 23.47
CA HIS A 211 5.75 12.50 24.59
C HIS A 211 6.03 11.39 25.61
N ALA A 212 5.03 10.60 25.99
CA ALA A 212 5.23 9.48 26.90
C ALA A 212 6.22 8.43 26.33
N LEU A 213 6.14 8.14 25.03
CA LEU A 213 7.12 7.27 24.36
C LEU A 213 8.52 7.88 24.32
N ALA A 214 8.62 9.21 24.21
CA ALA A 214 9.90 9.90 24.28
C ALA A 214 10.49 9.89 25.70
N ASP A 215 9.68 10.11 26.72
CA ASP A 215 10.08 10.03 28.13
C ASP A 215 10.55 8.61 28.50
N ALA A 216 9.96 7.59 27.87
CA ALA A 216 10.38 6.19 27.99
C ALA A 216 11.64 5.82 27.18
N GLY A 217 12.13 6.72 26.31
CA GLY A 217 13.29 6.50 25.45
C GLY A 217 13.02 5.69 24.17
N ASP A 218 11.76 5.42 23.85
CA ASP A 218 11.37 4.73 22.60
C ASP A 218 11.33 5.67 21.39
N LEU A 219 11.09 6.96 21.64
CA LEU A 219 11.21 8.01 20.64
C LEU A 219 12.27 9.04 21.03
N LEU A 220 12.92 9.60 20.03
CA LEU A 220 13.83 10.73 20.15
C LEU A 220 13.08 12.00 19.73
N PRO A 221 12.94 13.02 20.62
CA PRO A 221 12.45 14.32 20.22
C PRO A 221 13.38 14.95 19.17
N ALA A 222 12.80 15.51 18.11
CA ALA A 222 13.53 16.18 17.04
C ALA A 222 12.87 17.50 16.65
N THR A 223 13.70 18.50 16.36
CA THR A 223 13.27 19.77 15.76
C THR A 223 13.70 19.79 14.31
N ILE A 224 12.78 20.13 13.41
CA ILE A 224 13.05 20.26 11.98
C ILE A 224 13.08 21.76 11.66
N GLU A 225 14.04 22.20 10.85
CA GLU A 225 14.11 23.57 10.37
C GLU A 225 12.78 23.99 9.72
N ASP A 226 12.36 25.23 9.97
CA ASP A 226 11.09 25.82 9.52
C ASP A 226 9.80 25.18 10.06
N TRP A 227 9.87 24.14 10.89
CA TRP A 227 8.69 23.56 11.53
C TRP A 227 8.46 24.16 12.91
N LYS A 228 7.21 24.51 13.20
CA LYS A 228 6.79 24.98 14.54
C LYS A 228 6.46 23.80 15.45
N GLU A 229 5.96 22.71 14.89
CA GLU A 229 5.54 21.53 15.61
C GLU A 229 6.74 20.63 15.95
N GLN A 230 6.76 20.13 17.19
CA GLN A 230 7.70 19.10 17.63
C GLN A 230 7.55 17.85 16.75
N ALA A 231 8.66 17.33 16.28
CA ALA A 231 8.74 16.03 15.64
C ALA A 231 9.38 15.00 16.58
N PHE A 232 9.22 13.73 16.23
CA PHE A 232 9.83 12.60 16.90
C PHE A 232 10.43 11.64 15.87
N VAL A 233 11.43 10.88 16.28
CA VAL A 233 12.06 9.83 15.48
C VAL A 233 12.11 8.56 16.32
N HIS A 234 11.80 7.42 15.72
CA HIS A 234 11.90 6.15 16.43
C HIS A 234 13.36 5.84 16.83
N ARG A 235 13.58 5.30 18.05
CA ARG A 235 14.93 5.00 18.58
C ARG A 235 15.80 4.16 17.65
N ASP A 236 15.22 3.19 16.94
CA ASP A 236 15.96 2.34 15.99
C ASP A 236 16.54 3.12 14.79
N LEU A 237 16.08 4.35 14.58
CA LEU A 237 16.58 5.24 13.53
C LEU A 237 17.59 6.27 14.06
N ALA A 238 18.00 6.18 15.34
CA ALA A 238 19.05 7.02 15.92
C ALA A 238 20.33 7.09 15.05
N PRO A 239 20.83 6.00 14.45
CA PRO A 239 22.01 6.08 13.59
C PRO A 239 21.82 6.97 12.35
N LEU A 240 20.59 7.12 11.86
CA LEU A 240 20.28 8.03 10.76
C LEU A 240 20.27 9.49 11.24
N VAL A 241 19.79 9.75 12.46
CA VAL A 241 19.85 11.08 13.08
C VAL A 241 21.31 11.51 13.25
N ASP A 242 22.17 10.63 13.77
CA ASP A 242 23.61 10.90 13.90
C ASP A 242 24.30 11.15 12.55
N ALA A 243 23.83 10.49 11.48
CA ALA A 243 24.33 10.72 10.13
C ALA A 243 23.88 12.08 9.59
N VAL A 244 22.67 12.55 9.92
CA VAL A 244 22.19 13.90 9.57
C VAL A 244 23.00 14.96 10.30
N SER A 245 23.23 14.81 11.61
CA SER A 245 24.01 15.76 12.42
C SER A 245 25.46 15.92 11.96
N ARG A 246 26.02 14.89 11.29
CA ARG A 246 27.37 14.91 10.69
C ARG A 246 27.37 15.25 9.20
N ASP A 247 26.25 15.65 8.64
CA ASP A 247 26.06 15.92 7.21
C ASP A 247 26.51 14.75 6.29
N ALA A 248 26.36 13.53 6.78
CA ALA A 248 26.76 12.29 6.11
C ALA A 248 25.59 11.56 5.43
N LEU A 249 24.35 11.90 5.77
CA LEU A 249 23.18 11.28 5.15
C LEU A 249 22.95 11.84 3.73
N ARG A 250 23.02 10.97 2.73
CA ARG A 250 22.76 11.30 1.32
C ARG A 250 21.85 10.26 0.70
N SER A 251 20.67 10.69 0.24
CA SER A 251 19.82 9.83 -0.59
C SER A 251 20.41 9.74 -2.01
N THR A 252 20.55 8.52 -2.52
CA THR A 252 21.13 8.23 -3.84
C THR A 252 20.09 7.70 -4.82
N VAL A 253 18.89 7.37 -4.34
CA VAL A 253 17.86 6.67 -5.12
C VAL A 253 17.14 7.64 -6.05
N THR A 254 16.99 7.24 -7.31
CA THR A 254 16.04 7.84 -8.24
C THR A 254 15.08 6.76 -8.73
N THR A 255 13.78 6.98 -8.54
CA THR A 255 12.73 6.01 -8.88
C THR A 255 11.40 6.71 -9.10
N LEU A 256 10.47 6.00 -9.72
CA LEU A 256 9.05 6.39 -9.77
C LEU A 256 8.30 5.74 -8.61
N LEU A 257 7.41 6.49 -7.99
CA LEU A 257 6.58 6.04 -6.87
C LEU A 257 5.17 5.69 -7.35
N SER A 258 4.51 4.78 -6.63
CA SER A 258 3.08 4.60 -6.78
C SER A 258 2.33 5.84 -6.28
N PRO A 259 1.17 6.18 -6.87
CA PRO A 259 0.24 7.15 -6.28
C PRO A 259 -0.19 6.85 -4.84
N PHE A 260 -0.17 5.58 -4.46
CA PHE A 260 -0.52 5.10 -3.12
C PHE A 260 0.71 4.70 -2.30
N ASP A 261 1.88 5.21 -2.68
CA ASP A 261 3.11 4.97 -1.94
C ASP A 261 3.07 5.68 -0.57
N PRO A 262 3.51 5.04 0.54
CA PRO A 262 3.51 5.66 1.87
C PRO A 262 4.24 7.01 1.98
N VAL A 263 5.13 7.32 1.03
CA VAL A 263 5.80 8.63 0.94
C VAL A 263 4.81 9.74 0.57
N VAL A 264 3.80 9.45 -0.25
CA VAL A 264 2.93 10.47 -0.89
C VAL A 264 1.43 10.30 -0.60
N TRP A 265 1.01 9.16 -0.06
CA TRP A 265 -0.41 8.85 0.13
C TRP A 265 -1.12 9.78 1.13
N ASP A 266 -0.38 10.32 2.09
CA ASP A 266 -0.81 11.35 3.02
C ASP A 266 -0.32 12.67 2.45
N ARG A 267 -1.27 13.38 1.83
CA ARG A 267 -1.03 14.66 1.17
C ARG A 267 -0.45 15.71 2.12
N ARG A 268 -0.89 15.74 3.39
CA ARG A 268 -0.41 16.74 4.36
C ARG A 268 1.05 16.48 4.70
N ARG A 269 1.38 15.20 4.94
CA ARG A 269 2.76 14.79 5.17
C ARG A 269 3.65 15.03 3.95
N ALA A 270 3.19 14.68 2.76
CA ALA A 270 3.93 14.90 1.51
C ALA A 270 4.22 16.39 1.26
N SER A 271 3.23 17.25 1.51
CA SER A 271 3.39 18.70 1.41
C SER A 271 4.38 19.23 2.45
N ALA A 272 4.28 18.83 3.71
CA ALA A 272 5.17 19.31 4.78
C ALA A 272 6.63 18.89 4.60
N LEU A 273 6.90 17.69 4.05
CA LEU A 273 8.26 17.17 3.87
C LEU A 273 8.90 17.57 2.54
N PHE A 274 8.11 17.71 1.48
CA PHE A 274 8.64 17.79 0.11
C PHE A 274 8.09 18.99 -0.68
N ASP A 275 7.25 19.84 -0.08
CA ASP A 275 6.51 20.89 -0.77
C ASP A 275 5.76 20.37 -2.01
N PHE A 276 5.22 19.16 -1.88
CA PHE A 276 4.66 18.41 -3.00
C PHE A 276 3.14 18.28 -2.87
N ASP A 277 2.40 19.20 -3.51
CA ASP A 277 0.94 19.13 -3.56
C ASP A 277 0.48 18.09 -4.59
N TYR A 278 0.09 16.91 -4.09
CA TYR A 278 -0.25 15.76 -4.92
C TYR A 278 -1.65 15.24 -4.63
N THR A 279 -2.42 15.07 -5.69
CA THR A 279 -3.72 14.40 -5.67
C THR A 279 -3.78 13.47 -6.87
N ILE A 280 -4.11 12.20 -6.62
CA ILE A 280 -4.35 11.23 -7.69
C ILE A 280 -5.63 11.61 -8.46
N GLU A 281 -5.55 11.73 -9.78
CA GLU A 281 -6.66 12.21 -10.61
C GLU A 281 -7.39 11.09 -11.35
N CYS A 282 -7.23 9.83 -10.89
CA CYS A 282 -7.90 8.68 -11.50
C CYS A 282 -9.43 8.75 -11.36
N TYR A 283 -9.92 9.42 -10.31
CA TYR A 283 -11.34 9.69 -10.08
C TYR A 283 -11.82 11.01 -10.71
N THR A 284 -10.90 11.83 -11.21
CA THR A 284 -11.21 13.11 -11.85
C THR A 284 -11.60 12.86 -13.32
N PRO A 285 -12.70 13.46 -13.84
CA PRO A 285 -13.03 13.39 -15.26
C PRO A 285 -11.88 13.87 -16.14
N ALA A 286 -11.68 13.23 -17.30
CA ALA A 286 -10.48 13.44 -18.13
C ALA A 286 -10.17 14.91 -18.46
N HIS A 287 -11.19 15.72 -18.76
CA HIS A 287 -11.05 17.14 -19.10
C HIS A 287 -10.76 18.06 -17.90
N LYS A 288 -10.85 17.56 -16.65
CA LYS A 288 -10.53 18.30 -15.42
C LYS A 288 -9.18 17.90 -14.81
N ARG A 289 -8.47 16.95 -15.43
CA ARG A 289 -7.17 16.47 -14.95
C ARG A 289 -6.11 17.51 -15.23
N ARG A 290 -5.28 17.82 -14.24
CA ARG A 290 -4.12 18.72 -14.39
C ARG A 290 -2.88 17.97 -14.82
N TYR A 291 -2.66 16.78 -14.25
CA TYR A 291 -1.42 16.02 -14.43
C TYR A 291 -1.62 14.71 -15.20
N GLY A 292 -2.78 14.04 -15.04
CA GLY A 292 -3.06 12.78 -15.72
C GLY A 292 -3.70 11.72 -14.84
N TYR A 293 -4.05 10.58 -15.43
CA TYR A 293 -4.91 9.58 -14.79
C TYR A 293 -4.21 8.83 -13.64
N PHE A 294 -2.98 8.34 -13.86
CA PHE A 294 -2.24 7.54 -12.87
C PHE A 294 -0.80 8.06 -12.76
N CYS A 295 -0.69 9.30 -12.28
CA CYS A 295 0.57 10.02 -12.24
C CYS A 295 1.53 9.46 -11.18
N LEU A 296 2.68 8.97 -11.63
CA LEU A 296 3.75 8.46 -10.78
C LEU A 296 4.65 9.61 -10.31
N PRO A 297 4.78 9.88 -8.99
CA PRO A 297 5.75 10.86 -8.50
C PRO A 297 7.19 10.44 -8.83
N ILE A 298 8.04 11.42 -9.18
CA ILE A 298 9.46 11.22 -9.45
C ILE A 298 10.24 11.52 -8.17
N LEU A 299 10.69 10.46 -7.49
CA LEU A 299 11.64 10.59 -6.39
C LEU A 299 13.06 10.66 -6.97
N HIS A 300 13.79 11.73 -6.70
CA HIS A 300 15.17 11.91 -7.09
C HIS A 300 15.99 12.36 -5.89
N ARG A 301 16.83 11.45 -5.38
CA ARG A 301 17.84 11.72 -4.34
C ARG A 301 17.28 12.44 -3.12
N GLY A 302 16.13 11.97 -2.63
CA GLY A 302 15.46 12.50 -1.45
C GLY A 302 14.48 13.64 -1.71
N ARG A 303 14.24 14.01 -2.97
CA ARG A 303 13.29 15.07 -3.36
C ARG A 303 12.23 14.53 -4.30
N LEU A 304 11.00 15.02 -4.19
CA LEU A 304 9.96 14.82 -5.18
C LEU A 304 10.06 15.95 -6.21
N ILE A 305 10.48 15.63 -7.43
CA ILE A 305 10.87 16.63 -8.44
C ILE A 305 9.84 16.80 -9.57
N GLY A 306 8.80 15.98 -9.59
CA GLY A 306 7.81 15.99 -10.65
C GLY A 306 6.94 14.75 -10.65
N ARG A 307 6.19 14.58 -11.76
CA ARG A 307 5.19 13.53 -11.95
C ARG A 307 5.20 13.03 -13.39
N ILE A 308 4.94 11.75 -13.59
CA ILE A 308 4.80 11.12 -14.92
C ILE A 308 3.45 10.43 -15.03
N ASP A 309 2.60 10.85 -15.96
CA ASP A 309 1.46 10.01 -16.41
C ASP A 309 2.00 9.01 -17.43
N ALA A 310 2.03 7.74 -17.09
CA ALA A 310 2.64 6.69 -17.90
C ALA A 310 1.65 5.55 -18.23
N LYS A 311 1.96 4.80 -19.27
CA LYS A 311 1.25 3.56 -19.62
C LYS A 311 2.22 2.51 -20.16
N ALA A 312 2.13 1.29 -19.64
CA ALA A 312 2.88 0.15 -20.13
C ALA A 312 2.05 -0.63 -21.18
N HIS A 313 2.36 -0.41 -22.45
CA HIS A 313 1.75 -1.08 -23.59
C HIS A 313 2.46 -2.40 -23.89
N ARG A 314 2.21 -3.40 -23.03
CA ARG A 314 2.92 -4.69 -23.04
C ARG A 314 2.82 -5.43 -24.36
N ALA A 315 1.65 -5.43 -25.00
CA ALA A 315 1.45 -6.08 -26.30
C ALA A 315 2.27 -5.43 -27.44
N GLN A 316 2.65 -4.15 -27.26
CA GLN A 316 3.46 -3.39 -28.22
C GLN A 316 4.92 -3.27 -27.78
N HIS A 317 5.29 -3.79 -26.61
CA HIS A 317 6.61 -3.59 -26.00
C HIS A 317 6.99 -2.10 -25.81
N ILE A 318 6.01 -1.22 -25.61
CA ILE A 318 6.21 0.23 -25.47
C ILE A 318 5.86 0.72 -24.07
N PHE A 319 6.77 1.48 -23.45
CA PHE A 319 6.51 2.25 -22.24
C PHE A 319 6.29 3.72 -22.60
N GLU A 320 5.04 4.17 -22.54
CA GLU A 320 4.67 5.53 -22.93
C GLU A 320 4.70 6.48 -21.73
N LEU A 321 5.48 7.55 -21.83
CA LEU A 321 5.40 8.72 -20.96
C LEU A 321 4.40 9.70 -21.58
N LYS A 322 3.10 9.53 -21.28
CA LYS A 322 2.02 10.34 -21.87
C LYS A 322 2.22 11.81 -21.57
N SER A 323 2.54 12.12 -20.31
CA SER A 323 3.00 13.45 -19.94
C SER A 323 3.99 13.43 -18.78
N VAL A 324 4.92 14.39 -18.79
CA VAL A 324 5.90 14.61 -17.72
C VAL A 324 5.79 16.04 -17.23
N HIS A 325 5.59 16.20 -15.92
CA HIS A 325 5.45 17.48 -15.25
C HIS A 325 6.57 17.62 -14.23
N ILE A 326 7.22 18.78 -14.19
CA ILE A 326 8.36 19.05 -13.32
C ILE A 326 7.97 20.14 -12.33
N GLU A 327 8.33 19.96 -11.06
CA GLU A 327 7.99 20.94 -10.03
C GLU A 327 8.73 22.27 -10.27
N PRO A 328 8.14 23.41 -9.87
CA PRO A 328 8.78 24.71 -9.96
C PRO A 328 10.18 24.71 -9.31
N GLY A 329 11.13 25.40 -9.93
CA GLY A 329 12.50 25.54 -9.41
C GLY A 329 13.43 24.34 -9.66
N VAL A 330 12.94 23.22 -10.21
CA VAL A 330 13.79 22.09 -10.60
C VAL A 330 14.52 22.38 -11.90
N ARG A 331 15.85 22.36 -11.87
CA ARG A 331 16.71 22.51 -13.07
C ARG A 331 17.04 21.16 -13.69
N LEU A 332 16.67 20.97 -14.95
CA LEU A 332 16.89 19.72 -15.70
C LEU A 332 18.32 19.62 -16.24
N GLY A 333 19.30 19.48 -15.35
CA GLY A 333 20.69 19.24 -15.73
C GLY A 333 20.95 17.83 -16.24
N ALA A 334 22.08 17.63 -16.93
CA ALA A 334 22.44 16.35 -17.55
C ALA A 334 22.44 15.15 -16.56
N GLY A 335 22.92 15.35 -15.33
CA GLY A 335 22.92 14.31 -14.29
C GLY A 335 21.52 13.88 -13.88
N LEU A 336 20.62 14.83 -13.60
CA LEU A 336 19.22 14.55 -13.26
C LEU A 336 18.52 13.83 -14.40
N LEU A 337 18.66 14.33 -15.64
CA LEU A 337 18.07 13.70 -16.82
C LEU A 337 18.57 12.26 -17.02
N ALA A 338 19.87 12.02 -16.81
CA ALA A 338 20.43 10.68 -16.87
C ALA A 338 19.86 9.77 -15.78
N ASP A 339 19.68 10.27 -14.55
CA ASP A 339 19.16 9.49 -13.42
C ASP A 339 17.68 9.15 -13.61
N VAL A 340 16.85 10.12 -14.00
CA VAL A 340 15.44 9.91 -14.35
C VAL A 340 15.31 8.97 -15.55
N GLY A 341 16.14 9.15 -16.58
CA GLY A 341 16.17 8.26 -17.74
C GLY A 341 16.53 6.82 -17.38
N ARG A 342 17.43 6.59 -16.41
CA ARG A 342 17.72 5.24 -15.89
C ARG A 342 16.56 4.68 -15.09
N ALA A 343 15.91 5.48 -14.24
CA ALA A 343 14.75 5.07 -13.46
C ALA A 343 13.57 4.64 -14.35
N VAL A 344 13.28 5.42 -15.41
CA VAL A 344 12.23 5.11 -16.38
C VAL A 344 12.55 3.82 -17.14
N ARG A 345 13.77 3.68 -17.69
CA ARG A 345 14.17 2.47 -18.42
C ARG A 345 14.08 1.22 -17.53
N LYS A 346 14.58 1.31 -16.29
CA LYS A 346 14.49 0.20 -15.31
C LYS A 346 13.04 -0.24 -15.05
N LEU A 347 12.09 0.70 -15.03
CA LEU A 347 10.67 0.38 -14.88
C LEU A 347 10.07 -0.18 -16.18
N ALA A 348 10.47 0.37 -17.33
CA ALA A 348 10.05 -0.07 -18.65
C ALA A 348 10.51 -1.52 -18.93
N ASP A 349 11.74 -1.85 -18.60
CA ASP A 349 12.33 -3.19 -18.71
C ASP A 349 11.61 -4.19 -17.80
N TRP A 350 11.29 -3.79 -16.57
CA TRP A 350 10.52 -4.63 -15.64
C TRP A 350 9.09 -4.94 -16.13
N HIS A 351 8.59 -4.17 -17.08
CA HIS A 351 7.32 -4.40 -17.75
C HIS A 351 7.42 -5.09 -19.10
N ASP A 352 8.62 -5.52 -19.51
CA ASP A 352 8.89 -6.05 -20.85
C ASP A 352 8.48 -5.06 -21.96
N THR A 353 8.74 -3.78 -21.69
CA THR A 353 8.39 -2.65 -22.56
C THR A 353 9.61 -1.76 -22.84
N PRO A 354 10.70 -2.30 -23.42
CA PRO A 354 11.99 -1.60 -23.52
C PRO A 354 11.94 -0.32 -24.37
N VAL A 355 10.96 -0.17 -25.27
CA VAL A 355 10.82 1.00 -26.12
C VAL A 355 10.13 2.13 -25.35
N VAL A 356 10.87 3.15 -24.92
CA VAL A 356 10.29 4.31 -24.25
C VAL A 356 9.82 5.34 -25.27
N LYS A 357 8.52 5.65 -25.26
CA LYS A 357 7.93 6.72 -26.08
C LYS A 357 7.61 7.92 -25.21
N VAL A 358 8.10 9.09 -25.58
CA VAL A 358 7.82 10.34 -24.85
C VAL A 358 6.74 11.15 -25.57
N GLY A 359 5.67 11.46 -24.85
CA GLY A 359 4.59 12.35 -25.27
C GLY A 359 4.84 13.79 -24.83
N ASN A 360 3.89 14.37 -24.09
CA ASN A 360 3.98 15.77 -23.65
C ASN A 360 5.00 15.94 -22.51
N ALA A 361 6.19 16.47 -22.78
CA ALA A 361 7.23 16.66 -21.77
C ALA A 361 8.09 17.92 -22.05
N PRO A 362 8.81 18.44 -21.04
CA PRO A 362 9.87 19.43 -21.26
C PRO A 362 10.85 19.00 -22.36
N LYS A 363 11.32 19.96 -23.16
CA LYS A 363 12.19 19.70 -24.33
C LYS A 363 13.46 18.94 -23.95
N GLU A 364 14.00 19.22 -22.78
CA GLU A 364 15.18 18.58 -22.22
C GLU A 364 14.95 17.08 -21.98
N ILE A 365 13.76 16.70 -21.51
CA ILE A 365 13.38 15.30 -21.29
C ILE A 365 13.21 14.61 -22.65
N VAL A 366 12.49 15.23 -23.59
CA VAL A 366 12.32 14.68 -24.94
C VAL A 366 13.67 14.36 -25.58
N ARG A 367 14.59 15.33 -25.61
CA ARG A 367 15.95 15.15 -26.15
C ARG A 367 16.73 14.04 -25.44
N ALA A 368 16.62 13.94 -24.11
CA ALA A 368 17.33 12.93 -23.33
C ALA A 368 16.90 11.48 -23.65
N PHE A 369 15.69 11.29 -24.18
CA PHE A 369 15.19 10.00 -24.64
C PHE A 369 15.34 9.76 -26.16
N GLU A 370 15.58 10.80 -26.97
CA GLU A 370 15.88 10.67 -28.41
C GLU A 370 17.36 10.36 -28.70
N THR A 371 18.27 10.80 -27.83
CA THR A 371 19.73 10.72 -28.08
C THR A 371 20.36 9.37 -27.68
N ARG A 372 19.54 8.36 -27.33
CA ARG A 372 19.96 7.04 -26.84
C ARG A 372 18.92 6.00 -27.19
#